data_AF-A0A7T7JB64-F1
#
_entry.id   AF-A0A7T7JB64-F1
#
_cell.length_a   1.000
_cell.length_b   1.000
_cell.length_c   1.000
_cell.angle_alpha   90.00
_cell.angle_beta   90.00
_cell.angle_gamma   90.00
#
_symmetry.space_group_name_H-M   'P 1'
#
loop_
_entity.id
_entity.type
_entity.pdbx_description
1 polymer ?
#
loop_
_entity_poly.entity_id
_entity_poly.type
_entity_poly.pdbx_seq_one_letter_code
_entity_poly.pdbx_strand_id
1 'polypeptide(L)'
;MLGEKPVAHVLDPVAAFLKDEPDAVVTLIFECYVPSRDVVTAIRDAGLEPYCVALEENGQWPTLGAMRKSGKRLVVMSDRVDPDPELPAWLMKVWDHAWETDWQASSVDALRTRMPRRGDQENELFILNHFVTTVLGASKAAAKRANDAVFVRQRAAAAWQSFGQRPNFLVVDFYDAGDPGRAVAAINRAKDAQQFAAAALDGAGEDRQTKDGN
;
A
#
# COMPACT_ATOMS: atom_id res chain seq x y z
N MET A 1 -25.24 -13.01 2.71
CA MET A 1 -23.85 -13.00 3.23
C MET A 1 -23.07 -12.04 2.35
N LEU A 2 -22.35 -11.07 2.92
CA LEU A 2 -21.36 -10.33 2.11
C LEU A 2 -20.31 -11.33 1.65
N GLY A 3 -19.94 -11.22 0.36
CA GLY A 3 -19.38 -12.32 -0.42
C GLY A 3 -18.03 -12.82 0.08
N GLU A 4 -17.99 -14.11 0.39
CA GLU A 4 -16.74 -14.85 0.51
C GLU A 4 -16.35 -15.32 -0.90
N LYS A 5 -15.13 -14.99 -1.33
CA LYS A 5 -14.52 -15.54 -2.54
C LYS A 5 -13.33 -16.40 -2.11
N PRO A 6 -13.10 -17.57 -2.75
CA PRO A 6 -11.87 -18.33 -2.54
C PRO A 6 -10.64 -17.46 -2.79
N VAL A 7 -9.58 -17.62 -2.00
CA VAL A 7 -8.33 -16.86 -2.14
C VAL A 7 -7.71 -17.01 -3.54
N ALA A 8 -7.92 -18.16 -4.19
CA ALA A 8 -7.53 -18.40 -5.58
C ALA A 8 -8.09 -17.34 -6.54
N HIS A 9 -9.32 -16.85 -6.34
CA HIS A 9 -9.90 -15.80 -7.18
C HIS A 9 -9.15 -14.45 -7.09
N VAL A 10 -8.34 -14.26 -6.05
CA VAL A 10 -7.45 -13.11 -5.89
C VAL A 10 -6.04 -13.42 -6.39
N LEU A 11 -5.54 -14.63 -6.16
CA LEU A 11 -4.17 -15.01 -6.53
C LEU A 11 -3.99 -15.31 -8.02
N ASP A 12 -4.98 -15.90 -8.69
CA ASP A 12 -4.87 -16.23 -10.13
C ASP A 12 -4.67 -14.97 -11.01
N PRO A 13 -5.40 -13.86 -10.80
CA PRO A 13 -5.12 -12.62 -11.52
C PRO A 13 -3.74 -12.04 -11.20
N VAL A 14 -3.23 -12.21 -9.97
CA VAL A 14 -1.87 -11.76 -9.59
C VAL A 14 -0.83 -12.58 -10.33
N ALA A 15 -1.00 -13.90 -10.42
CA ALA A 15 -0.11 -14.78 -11.17
C ALA A 15 -0.09 -14.43 -12.66
N ALA A 16 -1.26 -14.21 -13.26
CA ALA A 16 -1.38 -13.77 -14.65
C ALA A 16 -0.70 -12.42 -14.88
N PHE A 17 -0.96 -11.43 -14.01
CA PHE A 17 -0.36 -10.10 -14.10
C PHE A 17 1.16 -10.15 -13.99
N LEU A 18 1.69 -10.87 -12.99
CA LEU A 18 3.13 -11.02 -12.84
C LEU A 18 3.72 -11.68 -14.09
N LYS A 19 3.10 -12.72 -14.64
CA LYS A 19 3.58 -13.38 -15.87
C LYS A 19 3.65 -12.41 -17.07
N ASP A 20 2.63 -11.57 -17.24
CA ASP A 20 2.51 -10.69 -18.41
C ASP A 20 3.31 -9.38 -18.26
N GLU A 21 3.56 -8.93 -17.01
CA GLU A 21 4.27 -7.68 -16.70
C GLU A 21 5.61 -7.97 -15.99
N PRO A 22 6.71 -8.26 -16.72
CA PRO A 22 7.97 -8.72 -16.12
C PRO A 22 8.67 -7.66 -15.26
N ASP A 23 8.39 -6.37 -15.49
CA ASP A 23 8.95 -5.25 -14.73
C ASP A 23 8.14 -4.89 -13.47
N ALA A 24 6.93 -5.45 -13.33
CA ALA A 24 6.07 -5.17 -12.20
C ALA A 24 6.55 -5.89 -10.94
N VAL A 25 6.48 -5.19 -9.81
CA VAL A 25 6.67 -5.71 -8.46
C VAL A 25 5.33 -5.57 -7.73
N VAL A 26 4.89 -6.65 -7.09
CA VAL A 26 3.62 -6.73 -6.37
C VAL A 26 3.89 -7.03 -4.90
N THR A 27 3.13 -6.37 -4.02
CA THR A 27 3.12 -6.68 -2.60
C THR A 27 1.72 -7.13 -2.21
N LEU A 28 1.62 -8.27 -1.54
CA LEU A 28 0.40 -8.76 -0.89
C LEU A 28 0.57 -8.66 0.62
N ILE A 29 -0.36 -7.98 1.29
CA ILE A 29 -0.42 -7.88 2.75
C ILE A 29 -1.72 -8.54 3.20
N PHE A 30 -1.60 -9.68 3.89
CA PHE A 30 -2.73 -10.43 4.41
C PHE A 30 -3.09 -9.95 5.82
N GLU A 31 -4.36 -9.64 6.02
CA GLU A 31 -4.99 -9.71 7.34
C GLU A 31 -5.47 -11.15 7.52
N CYS A 32 -4.71 -11.94 8.29
CA CYS A 32 -4.78 -13.39 8.21
C CYS A 32 -5.45 -14.01 9.44
N TYR A 33 -6.50 -14.79 9.17
CA TYR A 33 -7.28 -15.52 10.16
C TYR A 33 -7.14 -17.04 10.02
N VAL A 34 -6.22 -17.51 9.17
CA VAL A 34 -5.92 -18.92 8.92
C VAL A 34 -4.47 -19.23 9.33
N PRO A 35 -4.10 -20.50 9.54
CA PRO A 35 -2.72 -20.90 9.75
C PRO A 35 -1.78 -20.40 8.64
N SER A 36 -0.54 -20.08 9.00
CA SER A 36 0.46 -19.58 8.05
C SER A 36 0.76 -20.57 6.93
N ARG A 37 0.67 -21.88 7.23
CA ARG A 37 0.82 -22.96 6.24
C ARG A 37 -0.26 -22.94 5.16
N ASP A 38 -1.46 -22.43 5.46
CA ASP A 38 -2.54 -22.32 4.47
C ASP A 38 -2.24 -21.18 3.49
N VAL A 39 -1.65 -20.08 3.96
CA VAL A 39 -1.14 -19.01 3.08
C VAL A 39 -0.03 -19.53 2.17
N VAL A 40 0.93 -20.29 2.73
CA VAL A 40 2.00 -20.93 1.95
C VAL A 40 1.44 -21.85 0.87
N THR A 41 0.47 -22.68 1.24
CA THR A 41 -0.19 -23.61 0.30
C THR A 41 -0.91 -22.83 -0.81
N ALA A 42 -1.67 -21.79 -0.46
CA ALA A 42 -2.38 -20.97 -1.45
C ALA A 42 -1.43 -20.28 -2.45
N ILE A 43 -0.30 -19.75 -1.99
CA ILE A 43 0.73 -19.15 -2.85
C ILE A 43 1.36 -20.20 -3.78
N ARG A 44 1.61 -21.41 -3.29
CA ARG A 44 2.16 -22.53 -4.08
C ARG A 44 1.17 -23.02 -5.14
N ASP A 45 -0.08 -23.23 -4.75
CA ASP A 45 -1.14 -23.71 -5.63
C ASP A 45 -1.42 -22.71 -6.77
N ALA A 46 -1.29 -21.41 -6.49
CA ALA A 46 -1.38 -20.34 -7.51
C ALA A 46 -0.12 -20.23 -8.39
N GLY A 47 0.92 -21.04 -8.15
CA GLY A 47 2.18 -20.99 -8.90
C GLY A 47 3.01 -19.72 -8.65
N LEU A 48 2.78 -19.03 -7.53
CA LEU A 48 3.40 -17.74 -7.24
C LEU A 48 4.75 -17.84 -6.51
N GLU A 49 5.05 -18.97 -5.88
CA GLU A 49 6.28 -19.16 -5.08
C GLU A 49 7.58 -18.78 -5.82
N PRO A 50 7.77 -19.07 -7.12
CA PRO A 50 8.98 -18.65 -7.84
C PRO A 50 9.19 -17.12 -7.92
N TYR A 51 8.11 -16.33 -7.78
CA TYR A 51 8.19 -14.87 -7.76
C TYR A 51 8.44 -14.33 -6.35
N CYS A 52 8.34 -15.14 -5.29
CA CYS A 52 8.40 -14.66 -3.91
C CYS A 52 9.78 -14.12 -3.52
N VAL A 53 9.78 -12.97 -2.86
CA VAL A 53 10.96 -12.26 -2.38
C VAL A 53 11.22 -12.66 -0.93
N ALA A 54 12.43 -13.11 -0.65
CA ALA A 54 12.97 -13.21 0.69
C ALA A 54 14.03 -12.12 0.88
N LEU A 55 14.22 -11.66 2.11
CA LEU A 55 15.30 -10.72 2.45
C LEU A 55 16.66 -11.39 2.27
N GLU A 56 17.69 -10.57 2.10
CA GLU A 56 19.08 -11.03 2.12
C GLU A 56 19.44 -11.56 3.52
N GLU A 57 20.51 -12.35 3.66
CA GLU A 57 20.90 -12.96 4.95
C GLU A 57 21.15 -11.93 6.06
N ASN A 58 21.50 -10.70 5.69
CA ASN A 58 21.69 -9.57 6.60
C ASN A 58 20.39 -8.81 6.92
N GLY A 59 19.24 -9.27 6.45
CA GLY A 59 17.93 -8.65 6.63
C GLY A 59 17.65 -7.47 5.71
N GLN A 60 18.52 -7.16 4.73
CA GLN A 60 18.32 -6.02 3.85
C GLN A 60 17.28 -6.29 2.75
N TRP A 61 16.52 -5.25 2.41
CA TRP A 61 15.61 -5.26 1.28
C TRP A 61 16.39 -5.21 -0.04
N PRO A 62 16.09 -6.09 -1.01
CA PRO A 62 16.61 -5.93 -2.36
C PRO A 62 16.03 -4.67 -3.00
N THR A 63 16.83 -4.00 -3.83
CA THR A 63 16.31 -2.88 -4.64
C THR A 63 15.26 -3.37 -5.64
N LEU A 64 14.35 -2.50 -6.07
CA LEU A 64 13.39 -2.82 -7.15
C LEU A 64 14.08 -3.28 -8.44
N GLY A 65 15.28 -2.77 -8.74
CA GLY A 65 16.08 -3.22 -9.88
C GLY A 65 16.59 -4.66 -9.72
N ALA A 66 17.02 -5.04 -8.52
CA ALA A 66 17.45 -6.41 -8.22
C ALA A 66 16.26 -7.39 -8.22
N MET A 67 15.10 -6.97 -7.70
CA MET A 67 13.85 -7.75 -7.76
C MET A 67 13.46 -8.06 -9.21
N ARG A 68 13.44 -7.04 -10.09
CA ARG A 68 13.17 -7.23 -11.53
C ARG A 68 14.20 -8.18 -12.17
N LYS A 69 15.49 -7.94 -11.95
CA LYS A 69 16.58 -8.74 -12.55
C LYS A 69 16.53 -10.21 -12.13
N SER A 70 16.18 -10.49 -10.87
CA SER A 70 16.11 -11.86 -10.35
C SER A 70 14.82 -12.60 -10.70
N GLY A 71 13.77 -11.88 -11.12
CA GLY A 71 12.43 -12.43 -11.30
C GLY A 71 11.66 -12.63 -9.98
N LYS A 72 12.29 -12.42 -8.81
CA LYS A 72 11.62 -12.39 -7.50
C LYS A 72 10.97 -11.02 -7.29
N ARG A 73 9.67 -10.93 -7.54
CA ARG A 73 8.91 -9.68 -7.69
C ARG A 73 7.63 -9.65 -6.84
N LEU A 74 7.39 -10.67 -6.02
CA LEU A 74 6.23 -10.76 -5.15
C LEU A 74 6.69 -10.70 -3.68
N VAL A 75 6.33 -9.62 -2.99
CA VAL A 75 6.52 -9.51 -1.55
C VAL A 75 5.26 -10.01 -0.87
N VAL A 76 5.37 -11.04 -0.02
CA VAL A 76 4.24 -11.60 0.72
C VAL A 76 4.41 -11.31 2.20
N MET A 77 3.47 -10.54 2.75
CA MET A 77 3.45 -10.19 4.16
C MET A 77 2.12 -10.58 4.79
N SER A 78 2.13 -10.91 6.07
CA SER A 78 0.94 -11.20 6.86
C SER A 78 0.99 -10.46 8.20
N ASP A 79 -0.15 -10.00 8.72
CA ASP A 79 -0.24 -9.37 10.04
C ASP A 79 0.03 -10.36 11.19
N ARG A 80 -0.10 -11.66 10.89
CA ARG A 80 0.26 -12.77 11.76
C ARG A 80 1.06 -13.83 10.98
N VAL A 81 2.14 -14.30 11.60
CA VAL A 81 2.92 -15.47 11.16
C VAL A 81 3.10 -16.38 12.38
N ASP A 82 2.82 -17.66 12.23
CA ASP A 82 2.95 -18.66 13.30
C ASP A 82 4.44 -18.98 13.54
N PRO A 83 4.85 -19.25 14.79
CA PRO A 83 6.24 -19.57 15.11
C PRO A 83 6.58 -20.99 14.65
N ASP A 84 6.89 -21.14 13.36
CA ASP A 84 7.20 -22.41 12.70
C ASP A 84 8.47 -22.25 11.83
N PRO A 85 9.59 -22.91 12.18
CA PRO A 85 10.87 -22.77 11.48
C PRO A 85 10.85 -23.38 10.06
N GLU A 86 9.84 -24.18 9.72
CA GLU A 86 9.68 -24.77 8.38
C GLU A 86 8.92 -23.83 7.42
N LEU A 87 8.44 -22.68 7.89
CA LEU A 87 7.83 -21.68 7.02
C LEU A 87 8.90 -21.07 6.10
N PRO A 88 8.54 -20.80 4.84
CA PRO A 88 9.49 -20.23 3.90
C PRO A 88 9.84 -18.79 4.29
N ALA A 89 11.13 -18.43 4.16
CA ALA A 89 11.66 -17.11 4.51
C ALA A 89 11.05 -15.93 3.73
N TRP A 90 10.32 -16.21 2.62
CA TRP A 90 9.61 -15.18 1.87
C TRP A 90 8.28 -14.76 2.52
N LEU A 91 7.73 -15.55 3.46
CA LEU A 91 6.53 -15.18 4.20
C LEU A 91 6.94 -14.34 5.41
N MET A 92 6.75 -13.03 5.31
CA MET A 92 7.17 -12.09 6.33
C MET A 92 6.01 -11.63 7.21
N LYS A 93 6.29 -11.32 8.48
CA LYS A 93 5.32 -10.65 9.34
C LYS A 93 5.38 -9.15 9.10
N VAL A 94 4.29 -8.55 8.64
CA VAL A 94 4.28 -7.14 8.17
C VAL A 94 4.77 -6.17 9.24
N TRP A 95 4.47 -6.41 10.52
CA TRP A 95 4.83 -5.49 11.62
C TRP A 95 6.30 -5.52 12.02
N ASP A 96 7.07 -6.49 11.50
CA ASP A 96 8.52 -6.56 11.68
C ASP A 96 9.25 -5.76 10.58
N HIS A 97 8.52 -5.27 9.56
CA HIS A 97 9.09 -4.58 8.40
C HIS A 97 8.38 -3.28 8.02
N ALA A 98 7.16 -3.08 8.49
CA ALA A 98 6.35 -1.92 8.19
C ALA A 98 5.67 -1.36 9.43
N TRP A 99 5.26 -0.11 9.32
CA TRP A 99 4.34 0.54 10.24
C TRP A 99 3.27 1.30 9.48
N GLU A 100 2.20 1.67 10.17
CA GLU A 100 1.06 2.34 9.55
C GLU A 100 0.49 3.49 10.38
N THR A 101 -0.18 4.43 9.72
CA THR A 101 -1.09 5.37 10.40
C THR A 101 -2.41 4.69 10.77
N ASP A 102 -3.09 5.21 11.79
CA ASP A 102 -4.43 4.76 12.19
C ASP A 102 -5.42 4.80 11.00
N TRP A 103 -6.21 3.73 10.86
CA TRP A 103 -7.18 3.52 9.80
C TRP A 103 -8.58 4.04 10.13
N GLN A 104 -8.87 4.39 11.38
CA GLN A 104 -10.22 4.74 11.83
C GLN A 104 -10.61 6.18 11.49
N ALA A 105 -10.75 6.53 10.20
CA ALA A 105 -11.24 7.86 9.80
C ALA A 105 -12.72 7.86 9.44
N SER A 106 -13.53 8.62 10.18
CA SER A 106 -14.97 8.79 9.92
C SER A 106 -15.30 9.93 8.95
N SER A 107 -14.30 10.74 8.60
CA SER A 107 -14.42 11.82 7.62
C SER A 107 -13.08 12.10 6.93
N VAL A 108 -13.12 12.84 5.82
CA VAL A 108 -11.92 13.30 5.11
C VAL A 108 -11.04 14.17 6.02
N ASP A 109 -11.65 15.05 6.80
CA ASP A 109 -10.89 15.93 7.71
C ASP A 109 -10.18 15.15 8.82
N ALA A 110 -10.80 14.07 9.30
CA ALA A 110 -10.22 13.19 10.30
C ALA A 110 -8.94 12.49 9.80
N LEU A 111 -8.76 12.32 8.48
CA LEU A 111 -7.51 11.78 7.93
C LEU A 111 -6.31 12.69 8.22
N ARG A 112 -6.49 14.01 8.37
CA ARG A 112 -5.36 14.95 8.50
C ARG A 112 -4.53 14.78 9.78
N THR A 113 -5.09 14.22 10.84
CA THR A 113 -4.50 14.19 12.19
C THR A 113 -4.15 12.78 12.67
N ARG A 114 -4.10 11.79 11.76
CA ARG A 114 -3.89 10.39 12.14
C ARG A 114 -2.44 10.10 12.53
N MET A 115 -2.29 9.49 13.69
CA MET A 115 -1.01 9.09 14.29
C MET A 115 -0.64 7.64 13.91
N PRO A 116 0.62 7.21 14.12
CA PRO A 116 1.03 5.82 14.00
C PRO A 116 0.16 4.89 14.85
N ARG A 117 -0.06 3.65 14.39
CA ARG A 117 -0.98 2.70 15.03
C ARG A 117 -0.41 1.30 15.25
N ARG A 118 0.16 0.68 14.21
CA ARG A 118 0.80 -0.65 14.26
C ARG A 118 2.20 -0.57 13.65
N GLY A 119 3.06 -1.50 14.07
CA GLY A 119 4.48 -1.53 13.69
C GLY A 119 5.33 -0.52 14.45
N ASP A 120 6.64 -0.57 14.18
CA ASP A 120 7.63 0.37 14.70
C ASP A 120 7.97 1.42 13.63
N GLN A 121 8.06 2.70 13.99
CA GLN A 121 8.38 3.76 13.04
C GLN A 121 9.82 3.70 12.52
N GLU A 122 10.70 2.93 13.19
CA GLU A 122 12.05 2.63 12.69
C GLU A 122 12.03 1.63 11.53
N ASN A 123 10.90 0.97 11.26
CA ASN A 123 10.76 0.05 10.14
C ASN A 123 10.86 0.75 8.78
N GLU A 124 11.46 0.06 7.81
CA GLU A 124 11.77 0.63 6.49
C GLU A 124 10.53 0.94 5.62
N LEU A 125 9.40 0.29 5.88
CA LEU A 125 8.18 0.45 5.08
C LEU A 125 7.09 1.22 5.82
N PHE A 126 6.54 2.23 5.16
CA PHE A 126 5.46 3.04 5.68
C PHE A 126 4.15 2.84 4.89
N ILE A 127 3.10 2.39 5.58
CA ILE A 127 1.73 2.24 5.09
C ILE A 127 0.89 3.45 5.52
N LEU A 128 0.51 4.29 4.57
CA LEU A 128 -0.39 5.42 4.79
C LEU A 128 -1.83 4.98 4.56
N ASN A 129 -2.56 4.72 5.65
CA ASN A 129 -4.00 4.45 5.60
C ASN A 129 -4.77 5.73 5.23
N HIS A 130 -5.55 5.63 4.14
CA HIS A 130 -6.21 6.76 3.46
C HIS A 130 -7.60 6.37 2.95
N PHE A 131 -8.48 5.96 3.85
CA PHE A 131 -9.87 5.66 3.52
C PHE A 131 -10.80 6.14 4.62
N VAL A 132 -12.08 6.29 4.28
CA VAL A 132 -13.10 6.86 5.17
C VAL A 132 -14.21 5.86 5.37
N THR A 133 -14.39 5.43 6.62
CA THR A 133 -15.46 4.51 7.03
C THR A 133 -16.46 5.27 7.90
N THR A 134 -17.64 5.51 7.35
CA THR A 134 -18.74 6.17 8.08
C THR A 134 -19.58 5.15 8.85
N VAL A 135 -20.56 5.60 9.63
CA VAL A 135 -21.55 4.70 10.26
C VAL A 135 -22.35 3.87 9.25
N LEU A 136 -22.44 4.35 8.00
CA LEU A 136 -23.07 3.63 6.89
C LEU A 136 -22.09 2.74 6.11
N GLY A 137 -20.84 2.62 6.57
CA GLY A 137 -19.75 1.92 5.91
C GLY A 137 -18.97 2.77 4.90
N ALA A 138 -18.20 2.07 4.07
CA ALA A 138 -17.47 2.67 2.95
C ALA A 138 -18.44 3.11 1.84
N SER A 139 -18.15 4.24 1.19
CA SER A 139 -18.95 4.70 0.05
C SER A 139 -18.07 5.29 -1.04
N LYS A 140 -18.42 5.03 -2.30
CA LYS A 140 -17.68 5.57 -3.45
C LYS A 140 -17.68 7.11 -3.48
N ALA A 141 -18.75 7.75 -2.97
CA ALA A 141 -18.82 9.20 -2.87
C ALA A 141 -17.86 9.77 -1.81
N ALA A 142 -17.71 9.11 -0.66
CA ALA A 142 -16.71 9.49 0.34
C ALA A 142 -15.29 9.23 -0.18
N ALA A 143 -15.06 8.06 -0.78
CA ALA A 143 -13.78 7.72 -1.40
C ALA A 143 -13.39 8.70 -2.50
N LYS A 144 -14.31 9.14 -3.37
CA LYS A 144 -14.02 10.17 -4.38
C LYS A 144 -13.48 11.48 -3.77
N ARG A 145 -13.96 11.87 -2.58
CA ARG A 145 -13.48 13.06 -1.87
C ARG A 145 -12.16 12.80 -1.14
N ALA A 146 -12.03 11.64 -0.52
CA ALA A 146 -10.78 11.26 0.16
C ALA A 146 -9.65 11.11 -0.84
N ASN A 147 -9.87 10.42 -1.94
CA ASN A 147 -8.86 10.10 -2.96
C ASN A 147 -8.55 11.26 -3.89
N ASP A 148 -9.15 12.43 -3.70
CA ASP A 148 -8.82 13.64 -4.47
C ASP A 148 -7.30 13.85 -4.50
N ALA A 149 -6.75 13.95 -5.70
CA ALA A 149 -5.31 13.96 -5.90
C ALA A 149 -4.61 15.09 -5.13
N VAL A 150 -5.24 16.26 -4.99
CA VAL A 150 -4.66 17.39 -4.23
C VAL A 150 -4.65 17.04 -2.75
N PHE A 151 -5.75 16.53 -2.22
CA PHE A 151 -5.85 16.13 -0.82
C PHE A 151 -4.86 15.00 -0.46
N VAL A 152 -4.74 13.97 -1.29
CA VAL A 152 -3.77 12.88 -1.10
C VAL A 152 -2.34 13.43 -1.08
N ARG A 153 -1.98 14.32 -2.02
CA ARG A 153 -0.63 14.93 -2.04
C ARG A 153 -0.35 15.74 -0.78
N GLN A 154 -1.29 16.58 -0.35
CA GLN A 154 -1.15 17.37 0.88
C GLN A 154 -0.96 16.47 2.10
N ARG A 155 -1.75 15.40 2.20
CA ARG A 155 -1.66 14.46 3.31
C ARG A 155 -0.34 13.68 3.30
N ALA A 156 0.06 13.16 2.16
CA ALA A 156 1.33 12.44 2.02
C ALA A 156 2.53 13.35 2.32
N ALA A 157 2.48 14.61 1.92
CA ALA A 157 3.51 15.60 2.24
C ALA A 157 3.60 15.87 3.73
N ALA A 158 2.45 16.12 4.38
CA ALA A 158 2.39 16.35 5.82
C ALA A 158 2.90 15.14 6.62
N ALA A 159 2.53 13.91 6.21
CA ALA A 159 3.01 12.69 6.81
C ALA A 159 4.53 12.52 6.63
N TRP A 160 5.04 12.73 5.41
CA TRP A 160 6.48 12.63 5.15
C TRP A 160 7.28 13.66 5.97
N GLN A 161 6.79 14.90 6.10
CA GLN A 161 7.44 15.91 6.93
C GLN A 161 7.40 15.57 8.42
N SER A 162 6.28 15.03 8.91
CA SER A 162 6.07 14.78 10.33
C SER A 162 6.80 13.53 10.82
N PHE A 163 6.89 12.50 9.97
CA PHE A 163 7.49 11.20 10.33
C PHE A 163 8.87 10.99 9.71
N GLY A 164 9.36 11.91 8.87
CA GLY A 164 10.66 11.78 8.22
C GLY A 164 10.73 10.71 7.11
N GLN A 165 9.64 9.99 6.85
CA GLN A 165 9.61 8.87 5.91
C GLN A 165 8.54 9.04 4.83
N ARG A 166 8.93 8.76 3.58
CA ARG A 166 8.01 8.77 2.44
C ARG A 166 7.09 7.55 2.52
N PRO A 167 5.77 7.68 2.34
CA PRO A 167 4.89 6.52 2.24
C PRO A 167 5.34 5.55 1.13
N ASN A 168 5.45 4.26 1.46
CA ASN A 168 5.67 3.18 0.50
C ASN A 168 4.34 2.67 -0.06
N PHE A 169 3.31 2.62 0.79
CA PHE A 169 1.97 2.17 0.42
C PHE A 169 0.94 3.24 0.75
N LEU A 170 0.02 3.50 -0.19
CA LEU A 170 -1.16 4.33 0.02
C LEU A 170 -2.40 3.42 -0.07
N VAL A 171 -3.11 3.26 1.04
CA VAL A 171 -4.27 2.36 1.12
C VAL A 171 -5.54 3.18 0.96
N VAL A 172 -6.34 2.90 -0.08
CA VAL A 172 -7.56 3.64 -0.42
C VAL A 172 -8.74 2.70 -0.64
N ASP A 173 -9.94 3.21 -0.38
CA ASP A 173 -11.19 2.60 -0.87
C ASP A 173 -11.48 3.06 -2.31
N PHE A 174 -12.07 2.20 -3.13
CA PHE A 174 -12.48 2.49 -4.52
C PHE A 174 -11.38 3.22 -5.31
N TYR A 175 -10.27 2.52 -5.62
CA TYR A 175 -9.09 3.10 -6.26
C TYR A 175 -9.37 3.86 -7.58
N ASP A 176 -10.50 3.55 -8.23
CA ASP A 176 -10.99 4.17 -9.45
C ASP A 176 -11.73 5.50 -9.23
N ALA A 177 -11.87 5.95 -7.97
CA ALA A 177 -12.53 7.20 -7.60
C ALA A 177 -11.50 8.23 -7.10
N GLY A 178 -11.61 9.48 -7.54
CA GLY A 178 -10.82 10.62 -7.03
C GLY A 178 -9.42 10.83 -7.63
N ASP A 179 -8.95 9.92 -8.48
CA ASP A 179 -7.62 9.93 -9.09
C ASP A 179 -6.43 9.91 -8.08
N PRO A 180 -6.39 8.90 -7.19
CA PRO A 180 -5.25 8.74 -6.28
C PRO A 180 -3.97 8.37 -7.07
N GLY A 181 -4.10 7.84 -8.29
CA GLY A 181 -2.98 7.52 -9.18
C GLY A 181 -2.12 8.73 -9.54
N ARG A 182 -2.74 9.88 -9.86
CA ARG A 182 -2.01 11.14 -10.09
C ARG A 182 -1.22 11.58 -8.86
N ALA A 183 -1.73 11.36 -7.65
CA ALA A 183 -1.00 11.67 -6.42
C ALA A 183 0.18 10.72 -6.19
N VAL A 184 -0.01 9.41 -6.39
CA VAL A 184 1.07 8.40 -6.29
C VAL A 184 2.19 8.70 -7.29
N ALA A 185 1.86 9.06 -8.52
CA ALA A 185 2.86 9.45 -9.53
C ALA A 185 3.69 10.67 -9.09
N ALA A 186 3.06 11.64 -8.42
CA ALA A 186 3.75 12.80 -7.87
C ALA A 186 4.67 12.43 -6.69
N ILE A 187 4.21 11.58 -5.76
CA ILE A 187 5.00 11.08 -4.63
C ILE A 187 6.26 10.34 -5.14
N ASN A 188 6.11 9.50 -6.16
CA ASN A 188 7.22 8.72 -6.72
C ASN A 188 8.28 9.58 -7.44
N ARG A 189 7.89 10.73 -8.00
CA ARG A 189 8.81 11.68 -8.67
C ARG A 189 9.51 12.63 -7.71
N ALA A 190 8.98 12.80 -6.50
CA ALA A 190 9.56 13.70 -5.51
C ALA A 190 10.92 13.21 -5.03
N LYS A 191 11.87 14.14 -4.93
CA LYS A 191 13.22 13.86 -4.43
C LYS A 191 13.29 13.91 -2.90
N ASP A 192 12.56 14.83 -2.30
CA ASP A 192 12.51 15.04 -0.86
C ASP A 192 11.15 15.61 -0.41
N ALA A 193 10.94 15.60 0.91
CA ALA A 193 9.69 16.03 1.54
C ALA A 193 9.42 17.54 1.35
N GLN A 194 10.46 18.38 1.29
CA GLN A 194 10.34 19.83 1.21
C GLN A 194 9.84 20.26 -0.17
N GLN A 195 10.47 19.74 -1.23
CA GLN A 195 10.06 19.94 -2.61
C GLN A 195 8.63 19.42 -2.83
N PHE A 196 8.32 18.23 -2.29
CA PHE A 196 7.00 17.63 -2.44
C PHE A 196 5.90 18.47 -1.77
N ALA A 197 6.15 18.97 -0.56
CA ALA A 197 5.21 19.80 0.16
C ALA A 197 4.91 21.13 -0.54
N ALA A 198 5.93 21.80 -1.09
CA ALA A 198 5.74 23.04 -1.85
C ALA A 198 4.79 22.82 -3.06
N ALA A 199 5.06 21.79 -3.86
CA ALA A 199 4.23 21.45 -5.02
C ALA A 199 2.81 20.98 -4.64
N ALA A 200 2.64 20.34 -3.49
CA ALA A 200 1.34 19.90 -2.99
C ALA A 200 0.41 21.08 -2.60
N LEU A 201 0.98 22.21 -2.22
CA LEU A 201 0.24 23.43 -1.86
C LEU A 201 -0.14 24.26 -3.10
N ASP A 202 0.73 24.33 -4.10
CA ASP A 202 0.50 25.14 -5.32
C ASP A 202 -0.60 24.58 -6.24
N GLY A 203 -0.75 23.25 -6.28
CA GLY A 203 -1.78 22.57 -7.10
C GLY A 203 -3.23 22.84 -6.69
N ALA A 204 -3.48 23.59 -5.61
CA ALA A 204 -4.83 24.08 -5.26
C ALA A 204 -5.28 25.27 -6.13
N GLY A 205 -4.37 25.87 -6.92
CA GLY A 205 -4.64 27.00 -7.81
C GLY A 205 -5.01 26.63 -9.25
N GLU A 206 -4.44 25.56 -9.81
CA GLU A 206 -4.63 25.19 -11.23
C GLU A 206 -6.03 24.61 -11.52
N ASP A 207 -6.64 23.89 -10.57
CA ASP A 207 -7.97 23.27 -10.76
C ASP A 207 -9.15 24.26 -10.65
N ARG A 208 -8.90 25.55 -10.34
CA ARG A 208 -9.95 26.60 -10.46
C ARG A 208 -10.10 27.13 -11.87
N GLN A 209 -9.06 27.08 -12.71
CA GLN A 209 -9.15 27.63 -14.08
C GLN A 209 -9.86 26.71 -15.07
N THR A 210 -10.09 25.43 -14.73
CA THR A 210 -10.73 24.46 -15.64
C THR A 210 -12.23 24.31 -15.43
N LYS A 211 -12.84 24.99 -14.44
CA LYS A 211 -14.28 24.91 -14.14
C LYS A 211 -15.11 26.13 -14.54
N ASP A 212 -14.49 27.25 -14.88
CA ASP A 212 -15.19 28.48 -15.29
C ASP A 212 -15.20 28.70 -16.82
N GLY A 213 -14.92 27.65 -17.59
CA GLY A 213 -14.85 27.70 -19.05
C GLY A 213 -15.70 26.66 -19.75
N ASN A 214 -17.03 26.73 -19.59
CA ASN A 214 -18.00 26.37 -20.62
C ASN A 214 -19.38 26.95 -20.31
#